data_AF-A0A0W8E4F0-F1
#
_entry.id   AF-A0A0W8E4F0-F1
#
_cell.length_a   1.000
_cell.length_b   1.000
_cell.length_c   1.000
_cell.angle_alpha   90.00
_cell.angle_beta   90.00
_cell.angle_gamma   90.00
#
_symmetry.space_group_name_H-M   'P 1'
#
loop_
_entity.id
_entity.type
_entity.pdbx_description
1 polymer ?
#
loop_
_entity_poly.entity_id
_entity_poly.type
_entity_poly.pdbx_seq_one_letter_code
_entity_poly.pdbx_strand_id
1 'polypeptide(L)'
;MGEFKKFILKGNVIDLAVAVIIGGAFGKIITSLVNDIIMPVAGLFTGGTDLSNLYYNLSDTKFESLAEAQAAGAATINYGLFINNIIDFLIIGFCIFIVIKQFERFKKPEPVPAEDTKKCPYCTSTIALGASRCPHCTSELGPE
;
A
#
# COMPACT_ATOMS: atom_id res chain seq x y z
N MET A 1 -21.24 -22.77 -13.66
CA MET A 1 -21.32 -21.36 -14.13
C MET A 1 -22.29 -20.50 -13.31
N GLY A 2 -23.53 -20.94 -13.02
CA GLY A 2 -24.51 -20.12 -12.28
C GLY A 2 -24.15 -19.81 -10.82
N GLU A 3 -23.60 -20.78 -10.08
CA GLU A 3 -23.20 -20.59 -8.67
C GLU A 3 -21.92 -19.77 -8.51
N PHE A 4 -20.96 -19.96 -9.41
CA PHE A 4 -19.73 -19.16 -9.46
C PHE A 4 -20.02 -17.68 -9.74
N LYS A 5 -20.97 -17.38 -10.65
CA LYS A 5 -21.43 -16.02 -10.91
C LYS A 5 -22.14 -15.41 -9.69
N LYS A 6 -22.98 -16.18 -8.98
CA LYS A 6 -23.63 -15.74 -7.73
C LYS A 6 -22.63 -15.49 -6.59
N PHE A 7 -21.53 -16.23 -6.54
CA PHE A 7 -20.45 -16.03 -5.57
C PHE A 7 -19.66 -14.75 -5.85
N ILE A 8 -19.32 -14.49 -7.12
CA ILE A 8 -18.62 -13.27 -7.55
C ILE A 8 -19.51 -12.02 -7.43
N LEU A 9 -20.82 -12.13 -7.68
CA LEU A 9 -21.75 -11.01 -7.57
C LEU A 9 -22.02 -10.53 -6.14
N LYS A 10 -21.42 -11.15 -5.11
CA LYS A 10 -21.30 -10.51 -3.79
C LYS A 10 -20.30 -9.36 -3.94
N GLY A 11 -20.80 -8.13 -4.16
CA GLY A 11 -20.01 -6.94 -4.51
C GLY A 11 -18.72 -6.74 -3.70
N ASN A 12 -18.72 -7.08 -2.41
CA ASN A 12 -17.54 -7.02 -1.55
C ASN A 12 -16.33 -7.86 -2.06
N VAL A 13 -16.56 -8.97 -2.76
CA VAL A 13 -15.48 -9.85 -3.26
C VAL A 13 -14.81 -9.27 -4.51
N ILE A 14 -15.56 -8.59 -5.38
CA ILE A 14 -15.00 -7.96 -6.59
C ILE A 14 -14.13 -6.77 -6.21
N ASP A 15 -14.61 -5.91 -5.32
CA ASP A 15 -13.86 -4.73 -4.88
C ASP A 15 -12.58 -5.14 -4.14
N LEU A 16 -12.65 -6.18 -3.31
CA LEU A 16 -11.48 -6.78 -2.67
C LEU A 16 -10.50 -7.35 -3.70
N ALA A 17 -10.98 -8.08 -4.70
CA ALA A 17 -10.13 -8.67 -5.73
C ALA A 17 -9.41 -7.58 -6.56
N VAL A 18 -10.12 -6.52 -6.93
CA VAL A 18 -9.54 -5.37 -7.64
C VAL A 18 -8.50 -4.67 -6.77
N ALA A 19 -8.79 -4.44 -5.49
CA ALA A 19 -7.85 -3.82 -4.55
C ALA A 19 -6.55 -4.63 -4.41
N VAL A 20 -6.63 -5.97 -4.31
CA VAL A 20 -5.45 -6.84 -4.19
C VAL A 20 -4.63 -6.85 -5.48
N ILE A 21 -5.28 -6.92 -6.65
CA ILE A 21 -4.58 -6.92 -7.95
C ILE A 21 -3.85 -5.58 -8.16
N ILE A 22 -4.55 -4.46 -7.92
CA ILE A 22 -3.96 -3.12 -8.03
C ILE A 22 -2.84 -2.94 -7.01
N GLY A 23 -3.04 -3.37 -5.76
CA GLY A 23 -2.02 -3.29 -4.71
C GLY A 23 -0.75 -4.08 -5.07
N GLY A 24 -0.90 -5.30 -5.58
CA GLY A 24 0.22 -6.12 -6.04
C GLY A 24 0.94 -5.53 -7.25
N ALA A 25 0.21 -4.97 -8.22
CA ALA A 25 0.81 -4.31 -9.38
C ALA A 25 1.54 -3.02 -8.99
N PHE A 26 0.95 -2.20 -8.13
CA PHE A 26 1.55 -0.95 -7.65
C PHE A 26 2.81 -1.20 -6.82
N GLY A 27 2.80 -2.24 -5.97
CA GLY A 27 3.99 -2.68 -5.24
C GLY A 27 5.18 -2.96 -6.18
N LYS A 28 4.95 -3.67 -7.29
CA LYS A 28 6.00 -3.92 -8.30
C LYS A 28 6.55 -2.65 -8.95
N ILE A 29 5.68 -1.67 -9.23
CA ILE A 29 6.12 -0.38 -9.80
C ILE A 29 7.04 0.34 -8.81
N ILE A 30 6.68 0.33 -7.52
CA ILE A 30 7.52 0.96 -6.49
C ILE A 30 8.83 0.19 -6.33
N THR A 31 8.80 -1.14 -6.27
CA THR A 31 10.01 -1.96 -6.19
C THR A 31 10.94 -1.71 -7.38
N SER A 32 10.43 -1.61 -8.61
CA SER A 32 11.23 -1.27 -9.79
C SER A 32 11.79 0.15 -9.71
N LEU A 33 10.99 1.14 -9.27
CA LEU A 33 11.50 2.50 -9.04
C LEU A 33 12.66 2.52 -8.04
N VAL A 34 12.55 1.76 -6.95
CA VAL A 34 13.60 1.68 -5.94
C VAL A 34 14.82 0.95 -6.49
N ASN A 35 14.65 -0.26 -7.01
CA ASN A 35 15.76 -1.13 -7.42
C ASN A 35 16.46 -0.66 -8.70
N ASP A 36 15.72 -0.13 -9.66
CA ASP A 36 16.25 0.21 -10.99
C ASP A 36 16.67 1.67 -11.10
N ILE A 37 16.16 2.57 -10.23
CA ILE A 37 16.46 4.01 -10.29
C ILE A 37 17.13 4.49 -9.00
N ILE A 38 16.53 4.27 -7.83
CA ILE A 38 17.07 4.81 -6.58
C ILE A 38 18.36 4.09 -6.17
N MET A 39 18.39 2.75 -6.22
CA MET A 39 19.55 1.96 -5.80
C MET A 39 20.80 2.23 -6.64
N PRO A 40 20.76 2.31 -7.98
CA PRO A 40 21.93 2.68 -8.78
C PRO A 40 22.42 4.09 -8.48
N VAL A 41 21.51 5.06 -8.28
CA VAL A 41 21.86 6.44 -7.95
C VAL A 41 22.45 6.53 -6.55
N ALA A 42 21.83 5.89 -5.56
CA ALA A 42 22.34 5.80 -4.20
C ALA A 42 23.71 5.09 -4.16
N GLY A 43 23.86 4.00 -4.93
CA GLY A 43 25.11 3.26 -5.09
C GLY A 43 26.24 4.11 -5.68
N LEU A 44 25.94 5.04 -6.60
CA LEU A 44 26.93 6.01 -7.08
C LEU A 44 27.39 6.97 -5.96
N PHE A 45 26.49 7.38 -5.06
CA PHE A 45 26.83 8.24 -3.93
C PHE A 45 27.52 7.51 -2.78
N THR A 46 27.24 6.22 -2.56
CA THR A 46 27.89 5.41 -1.52
C THR A 46 29.17 4.70 -1.99
N GLY A 47 29.56 4.88 -3.26
CA GLY A 47 30.81 4.34 -3.80
C GLY A 47 30.74 2.85 -4.21
N GLY A 48 29.56 2.36 -4.59
CA GLY A 48 29.37 0.99 -5.08
C GLY A 48 29.30 -0.06 -3.97
N THR A 49 28.87 0.33 -2.77
CA THR A 49 28.71 -0.60 -1.64
C THR A 49 27.55 -1.57 -1.88
N ASP A 50 27.83 -2.63 -2.63
CA ASP A 50 26.94 -3.76 -2.77
C ASP A 50 27.02 -4.60 -1.49
N LEU A 51 26.24 -4.19 -0.48
CA LEU A 51 26.16 -4.88 0.81
C LEU A 51 25.80 -6.34 0.63
N SER A 52 25.18 -6.69 -0.50
CA SER A 52 24.83 -8.03 -0.94
C SER A 52 26.00 -9.01 -0.89
N ASN A 53 27.26 -8.60 -1.05
CA ASN A 53 28.43 -9.50 -1.00
C ASN A 53 28.99 -9.71 0.41
N LEU A 54 28.40 -9.09 1.44
CA LEU A 54 28.77 -9.37 2.82
C LEU A 54 28.02 -10.61 3.31
N TYR A 55 28.73 -11.73 3.35
CA TYR A 55 28.24 -12.96 3.92
C TYR A 55 29.28 -13.58 4.84
N TYR A 56 28.80 -14.29 5.85
CA TYR A 56 29.62 -15.11 6.72
C TYR A 56 29.44 -16.57 6.29
N ASN A 57 30.50 -17.15 5.74
CA ASN A 57 30.48 -18.55 5.37
C ASN A 57 30.74 -19.42 6.61
N LEU A 58 29.87 -20.40 6.85
CA LEU A 58 30.05 -21.40 7.91
C LEU A 58 30.72 -22.68 7.42
N SER A 59 31.08 -22.74 6.14
CA SER A 59 31.78 -23.86 5.52
C SER A 59 33.29 -23.58 5.45
N ASP A 60 34.13 -24.61 5.62
CA ASP A 60 35.61 -24.50 5.58
C ASP A 60 36.18 -24.08 4.22
N THR A 61 35.34 -23.96 3.19
CA THR A 61 35.72 -23.58 1.83
C THR A 61 35.55 -22.09 1.60
N LYS A 62 36.61 -21.37 1.24
CA LYS A 62 36.52 -19.97 0.82
C LYS A 62 35.90 -19.89 -0.58
N PHE A 63 34.92 -19.02 -0.74
CA PHE A 63 34.33 -18.67 -2.04
C PHE A 63 34.59 -17.19 -2.32
N GLU A 64 34.77 -16.83 -3.59
CA GLU A 64 35.08 -15.45 -3.99
C GLU A 64 33.81 -14.59 -4.06
N SER A 65 32.64 -15.22 -4.24
CA SER A 65 31.34 -14.52 -4.29
C SER A 65 30.22 -15.27 -3.55
N LEU A 66 29.21 -14.52 -3.11
CA LEU A 66 28.02 -15.09 -2.45
C LEU A 66 27.27 -16.02 -3.41
N ALA A 67 27.23 -15.67 -4.70
CA ALA A 67 26.61 -16.48 -5.75
C ALA A 67 27.28 -17.86 -5.90
N GLU A 68 28.61 -17.94 -5.81
CA GLU A 68 29.34 -19.20 -5.86
C GLU A 68 29.15 -20.03 -4.58
N ALA A 69 29.14 -19.38 -3.41
CA ALA A 69 28.90 -20.06 -2.14
C ALA A 69 27.49 -20.67 -2.07
N GLN A 70 26.47 -19.95 -2.57
CA GLN A 70 25.10 -20.46 -2.70
C GLN A 70 24.99 -21.59 -3.73
N ALA A 71 25.64 -21.45 -4.88
CA ALA A 71 25.65 -22.49 -5.92
C ALA A 71 26.34 -23.78 -5.45
N ALA A 72 27.38 -23.66 -4.61
CA ALA A 72 28.07 -24.79 -3.99
C ALA A 72 27.29 -25.43 -2.82
N GLY A 73 26.12 -24.89 -2.45
CA GLY A 73 25.32 -25.38 -1.33
C GLY A 73 25.94 -25.14 0.05
N ALA A 74 26.91 -24.21 0.14
CA ALA A 74 27.55 -23.87 1.40
C ALA A 74 26.59 -23.11 2.31
N ALA A 75 26.57 -23.47 3.59
CA ALA A 75 25.79 -22.74 4.58
C ALA A 75 26.40 -21.35 4.79
N THR A 76 25.72 -20.31 4.30
CA THR A 76 26.15 -18.91 4.36
C THR A 76 25.12 -18.08 5.12
N ILE A 77 25.57 -17.29 6.09
CA ILE A 77 24.76 -16.23 6.72
C ILE A 77 24.95 -14.96 5.89
N ASN A 78 23.95 -14.65 5.08
CA ASN A 78 23.96 -13.52 4.14
C ASN A 78 23.39 -12.26 4.80
N TYR A 79 24.08 -11.76 5.84
CA TYR A 79 23.64 -10.57 6.59
C TYR A 79 23.63 -9.31 5.72
N GLY A 80 24.50 -9.26 4.71
CA GLY A 80 24.54 -8.20 3.71
C GLY A 80 23.24 -8.05 2.93
N LEU A 81 22.68 -9.17 2.43
CA LEU A 81 21.37 -9.19 1.77
C LEU A 81 20.23 -8.80 2.72
N PHE A 82 20.33 -9.20 3.99
CA PHE A 82 19.31 -8.82 4.98
C PHE A 82 19.28 -7.31 5.24
N ILE A 83 20.45 -6.68 5.40
CA ILE A 83 20.54 -5.23 5.56
C ILE A 83 20.06 -4.51 4.29
N ASN A 84 20.40 -5.04 3.11
CA ASN A 84 19.91 -4.52 1.84
C ASN A 84 18.37 -4.53 1.79
N ASN A 85 17.74 -5.66 2.11
CA ASN A 85 16.28 -5.77 2.17
C ASN A 85 15.63 -4.81 3.19
N ILE A 86 16.29 -4.52 4.32
CA ILE A 86 15.81 -3.53 5.29
C ILE A 86 15.85 -2.13 4.68
N ILE A 87 16.95 -1.78 4.02
CA ILE A 87 17.12 -0.48 3.35
C ILE A 87 16.06 -0.33 2.25
N ASP A 88 15.87 -1.34 1.42
CA ASP A 88 14.84 -1.37 0.37
C ASP A 88 13.44 -1.16 0.96
N PHE A 89 13.10 -1.85 2.04
CA PHE A 89 11.82 -1.67 2.73
C PHE A 89 11.61 -0.23 3.21
N LEU A 90 12.65 0.38 3.80
CA LEU A 90 12.60 1.77 4.26
C LEU A 90 12.46 2.75 3.08
N ILE A 91 13.17 2.52 1.96
CA ILE A 91 13.08 3.37 0.77
C ILE A 91 11.69 3.24 0.12
N ILE A 92 11.17 2.02 -0.05
CA ILE A 92 9.83 1.77 -0.59
C ILE A 92 8.77 2.49 0.27
N GLY A 93 8.86 2.36 1.60
CA GLY A 93 7.96 3.05 2.53
C GLY A 93 8.04 4.57 2.39
N PHE A 94 9.26 5.11 2.25
CA PHE A 94 9.48 6.54 2.03
C PHE A 94 8.93 7.03 0.68
N CYS A 95 9.09 6.24 -0.39
CA CYS A 95 8.51 6.55 -1.70
C CYS A 95 6.98 6.57 -1.64
N ILE A 96 6.35 5.57 -1.00
CA ILE A 96 4.90 5.52 -0.81
C ILE A 96 4.43 6.77 -0.05
N PHE A 97 5.14 7.15 1.01
CA PHE A 97 4.83 8.34 1.79
C PHE A 97 4.87 9.62 0.94
N ILE A 98 5.90 9.78 0.10
CA ILE A 98 5.98 10.92 -0.83
C ILE A 98 4.80 10.92 -1.81
N VAL A 99 4.48 9.77 -2.40
CA VAL A 99 3.38 9.66 -3.38
C VAL A 99 2.04 10.01 -2.75
N ILE A 100 1.74 9.47 -1.56
CA ILE A 100 0.49 9.78 -0.84
C ILE A 100 0.43 11.28 -0.50
N LYS A 101 1.51 11.83 0.06
CA LYS A 101 1.60 13.25 0.41
C LYS A 101 1.44 14.15 -0.83
N GLN A 102 2.00 13.75 -1.97
CA GLN A 102 1.87 14.49 -3.21
C GLN A 102 0.44 14.40 -3.77
N PHE A 103 -0.19 13.24 -3.65
CA PHE A 103 -1.59 13.05 -4.02
C PHE A 103 -2.51 13.90 -3.15
N GLU A 104 -2.32 13.90 -1.83
CA GLU A 104 -3.04 14.77 -0.88
C GLU A 104 -2.82 16.26 -1.19
N ARG A 105 -1.60 16.65 -1.59
CA ARG A 105 -1.28 18.03 -1.97
C ARG A 105 -1.98 18.47 -3.26
N PHE A 106 -2.13 17.56 -4.23
CA PHE A 106 -2.81 17.84 -5.50
C PHE A 106 -4.32 17.63 -5.45
N LYS A 107 -4.81 16.88 -4.46
CA LYS A 107 -6.23 16.79 -4.17
C LYS A 107 -6.67 18.17 -3.67
N LYS A 108 -7.37 18.92 -4.53
CA LYS A 108 -8.22 20.02 -4.02
C LYS A 108 -9.06 19.42 -2.90
N PRO A 109 -9.28 20.11 -1.77
CA PRO A 109 -10.27 19.65 -0.81
C PRO A 109 -11.56 19.44 -1.60
N GLU A 110 -11.90 18.17 -1.85
CA GLU A 110 -13.23 17.84 -2.29
C GLU A 110 -14.10 18.43 -1.20
N PRO A 111 -15.11 19.28 -1.52
CA PRO A 111 -16.14 19.53 -0.55
C PRO A 111 -16.60 18.13 -0.15
N VAL A 112 -16.31 17.76 1.11
CA VAL A 112 -16.94 16.60 1.74
C VAL A 112 -18.38 16.68 1.26
N PRO A 113 -18.93 15.65 0.57
CA PRO A 113 -20.29 15.71 0.07
C PRO A 113 -21.10 16.28 1.23
N ALA A 114 -21.61 17.50 1.07
CA ALA A 114 -22.30 18.17 2.16
C ALA A 114 -23.30 17.13 2.62
N GLU A 115 -23.22 16.70 3.88
CA GLU A 115 -24.05 15.58 4.33
C GLU A 115 -25.48 15.99 4.03
N ASP A 116 -26.08 15.43 2.96
CA ASP A 116 -27.43 15.78 2.51
C ASP A 116 -28.49 15.37 3.54
N THR A 117 -28.04 14.95 4.72
CA THR A 117 -28.80 14.40 5.81
C THR A 117 -28.53 15.16 7.10
N LYS A 118 -29.60 15.64 7.74
CA LYS A 118 -29.61 16.12 9.12
C LYS A 118 -30.20 15.08 10.05
N LYS A 119 -29.96 15.18 11.36
CA LYS A 119 -30.67 14.35 12.35
C LYS A 119 -31.99 15.01 12.71
N CYS A 120 -33.06 14.23 12.78
CA CYS A 120 -34.33 14.72 13.29
C CYS A 120 -34.22 15.00 14.81
N PRO A 121 -34.63 16.19 15.30
CA PRO A 121 -34.56 16.53 16.72
C PRO A 121 -35.53 15.72 17.61
N TYR A 122 -36.55 15.11 17.03
CA TYR A 122 -37.59 14.38 17.79
C TYR A 122 -37.32 12.88 17.90
N CYS A 123 -36.90 12.24 16.80
CA CYS A 123 -36.71 10.79 16.75
C CYS A 123 -35.27 10.35 16.47
N THR A 124 -34.33 11.29 16.31
CA THR A 124 -32.91 11.01 16.04
C THR A 124 -32.60 10.21 14.76
N SER A 125 -33.60 9.95 13.91
CA SER A 125 -33.37 9.31 12.61
C SER A 125 -32.68 10.27 11.64
N THR A 126 -31.83 9.72 10.78
CA THR A 126 -31.17 10.44 9.69
C THR A 126 -32.20 10.78 8.60
N ILE A 127 -32.35 12.07 8.28
CA ILE A 127 -33.36 12.60 7.34
C ILE A 127 -32.71 13.58 6.37
N ALA A 128 -33.29 13.81 5.19
CA ALA A 128 -32.73 14.78 4.23
C ALA A 128 -32.68 16.22 4.81
N LEU A 129 -31.64 16.98 4.48
CA LEU A 129 -31.43 18.38 4.91
C LEU A 129 -32.65 19.27 4.61
N GLY A 130 -33.25 19.09 3.43
CA GLY A 130 -34.45 19.82 2.99
C GLY A 130 -35.79 19.24 3.41
N ALA A 131 -35.83 18.21 4.27
CA ALA A 131 -37.09 17.61 4.69
C ALA A 131 -37.89 18.59 5.57
N SER A 132 -39.12 18.93 5.13
CA SER A 132 -40.10 19.71 5.90
C SER A 132 -40.87 18.88 6.93
N ARG A 133 -40.91 17.56 6.74
CA ARG A 133 -41.50 16.61 7.68
C ARG A 133 -40.63 15.36 7.80
N CYS A 134 -40.52 14.84 9.01
CA CYS A 134 -39.75 13.62 9.26
C CYS A 134 -40.54 12.38 8.77
N PRO A 135 -39.97 11.51 7.92
CA PRO A 135 -40.65 10.30 7.45
C PRO A 135 -40.85 9.23 8.54
N HIS A 136 -40.07 9.27 9.63
CA HIS A 136 -40.12 8.26 10.69
C HIS A 136 -41.12 8.58 11.79
N CYS A 137 -41.15 9.84 12.27
CA CYS A 137 -42.01 10.26 13.37
C CYS A 137 -43.06 11.31 12.97
N THR A 138 -43.17 11.63 11.68
CA THR A 138 -44.14 12.57 11.11
C THR A 138 -44.14 13.98 11.71
N SER A 139 -43.15 14.33 12.54
CA SER A 139 -42.97 15.66 13.10
C SER A 139 -42.68 16.68 12.01
N GLU A 140 -43.27 17.87 12.11
CA GLU A 140 -42.92 19.02 11.29
C GLU A 140 -41.55 19.55 11.72
N LEU A 141 -40.67 19.73 10.74
CA LEU A 141 -39.33 20.24 10.95
C LEU A 141 -39.36 21.70 10.50
N GLY A 142 -39.17 22.61 11.45
CA GLY A 142 -39.08 24.04 11.13
C GLY A 142 -37.94 24.32 10.14
N PRO A 143 -38.01 25.43 9.38
CA PRO A 143 -36.84 25.92 8.65
C PRO A 143 -35.76 26.27 9.69
N GLU A 144 -34.64 25.56 9.67
CA GLU A 144 -33.39 26.03 10.28
C GLU A 144 -32.67 26.93 9.28
#